data_AF-A0A9W8MTL3-F1
#
_entry.id   AF-A0A9W8MTL3-F1
#
_cell.length_a   1.000
_cell.length_b   1.000
_cell.length_c   1.000
_cell.angle_alpha   90.00
_cell.angle_beta   90.00
_cell.angle_gamma   90.00
#
_symmetry.space_group_name_H-M   'P 1'
#
loop_
_entity.id
_entity.type
_entity.pdbx_description
1 polymer ?
#
loop_
_entity_poly.entity_id
_entity_poly.type
_entity_poly.pdbx_seq_one_letter_code
_entity_poly.pdbx_strand_id
1 'polypeptide(L)'
;MATAAQKVERHLTCGNPTPGPPWSSKNLAWRGSSPGKLKTANAVLVVCLNIDVDPPDIVKTNPCAVLECWVDPHTMPSQKALEAISIGPNLQHQFELNLKIVYKPLFDPASDELRKFCTTLRKQAKDDAVLFYHSGHGVPKPTASGEL
;
A
#
# COMPACT_ATOMS: atom_id res chain seq x y z
N MET A 1 -19.56 60.14 -32.53
CA MET A 1 -19.70 59.09 -31.49
C MET A 1 -20.52 57.97 -32.08
N ALA A 2 -19.89 56.82 -32.36
CA ALA A 2 -20.61 55.59 -32.72
C ALA A 2 -20.02 54.48 -31.85
N THR A 3 -20.84 53.98 -30.93
CA THR A 3 -20.54 52.85 -30.05
C THR A 3 -20.42 51.59 -30.91
N ALA A 4 -19.21 51.04 -31.01
CA ALA A 4 -19.00 49.74 -31.61
C ALA A 4 -19.64 48.68 -30.70
N ALA A 5 -20.76 48.11 -31.14
CA ALA A 5 -21.39 46.97 -30.48
C ALA A 5 -20.40 45.80 -30.49
N GLN A 6 -19.93 45.42 -29.30
CA GLN A 6 -19.06 44.27 -29.11
C GLN A 6 -19.89 43.03 -29.46
N LYS A 7 -19.59 42.44 -30.63
CA LYS A 7 -20.29 41.27 -31.16
C LYS A 7 -20.03 40.09 -30.22
N VAL A 8 -20.97 39.85 -29.31
CA VAL A 8 -20.91 38.74 -28.35
C VAL A 8 -20.89 37.43 -29.15
N GLU A 9 -19.80 36.67 -29.02
CA GLU A 9 -19.50 35.40 -29.73
C GLU A 9 -20.63 34.36 -29.69
N ARG A 10 -21.56 34.50 -28.73
CA ARG A 10 -22.70 33.60 -28.51
C ARG A 10 -23.68 33.52 -29.68
N HIS A 11 -23.69 34.49 -30.58
CA HIS A 11 -24.68 34.55 -31.67
C HIS A 11 -24.24 33.89 -32.98
N LEU A 12 -22.99 33.44 -33.12
CA LEU A 12 -22.47 32.86 -34.37
C LEU A 12 -22.49 31.34 -34.41
N THR A 13 -22.42 30.69 -33.24
CA THR A 13 -22.35 29.23 -33.18
C THR A 13 -23.70 28.55 -33.01
N CYS A 14 -24.81 29.32 -32.87
CA CYS A 14 -26.14 28.79 -32.55
C CYS A 14 -26.15 27.81 -31.35
N GLY A 15 -25.20 27.95 -30.41
CA GLY A 15 -25.04 27.02 -29.29
C GLY A 15 -24.28 25.73 -29.62
N ASN A 16 -23.72 25.59 -30.82
CA ASN A 16 -22.87 24.45 -31.16
C ASN A 16 -21.52 24.56 -30.43
N PRO A 17 -21.10 23.50 -29.70
CA PRO A 17 -19.81 23.48 -29.05
C PRO A 17 -18.68 23.46 -30.10
N THR A 18 -17.55 24.08 -29.77
CA THR A 18 -16.34 24.01 -30.60
C THR A 18 -15.94 22.55 -30.79
N PRO A 19 -15.77 22.06 -32.04
CA PRO A 19 -15.36 20.68 -32.26
C PRO A 19 -14.00 20.44 -31.60
N GLY A 20 -13.89 19.31 -30.89
CA GLY A 20 -12.63 18.90 -30.28
C GLY A 20 -11.54 18.72 -31.34
N PRO A 21 -10.25 18.87 -30.97
CA PRO A 21 -9.15 18.61 -31.90
C PRO A 21 -9.26 17.23 -32.57
N PRO A 22 -8.76 17.02 -33.80
CA PRO A 22 -8.86 15.74 -34.52
C PRO A 22 -8.30 14.55 -33.73
N TRP A 23 -7.36 14.79 -32.81
CA TRP A 23 -6.77 13.78 -31.92
C TRP A 23 -7.61 13.49 -30.66
N SER A 24 -8.61 14.32 -30.37
CA SER A 24 -9.45 14.27 -29.17
C SER A 24 -10.87 13.81 -29.50
N SER A 25 -11.03 12.79 -30.33
CA SER A 25 -12.35 12.25 -30.72
C SER A 25 -13.02 11.39 -29.64
N LYS A 26 -12.36 11.14 -28.50
CA LYS A 26 -12.90 10.34 -27.41
C LYS A 26 -13.10 11.23 -26.19
N ASN A 27 -14.36 11.45 -25.81
CA ASN A 27 -14.69 11.82 -24.44
C ASN A 27 -14.16 10.69 -23.54
N LEU A 28 -13.03 10.92 -22.87
CA LEU A 28 -12.58 10.06 -21.79
C LEU A 28 -13.65 10.15 -20.71
N ALA A 29 -14.40 9.07 -20.51
CA ALA A 29 -15.40 9.01 -19.47
C ALA A 29 -14.70 9.16 -18.11
N TRP A 30 -14.89 10.31 -17.45
CA TRP A 30 -14.41 10.60 -16.09
C TRP A 30 -14.97 9.62 -15.05
N ARG A 31 -16.11 8.99 -15.37
CA ARG A 31 -16.55 7.75 -14.73
C ARG A 31 -15.85 6.61 -15.43
N GLY A 32 -14.83 6.07 -14.75
CA GLY A 32 -14.01 4.97 -15.23
C GLY A 32 -14.83 3.96 -15.99
N SER A 33 -14.46 3.71 -17.24
CA SER A 33 -14.87 2.55 -18.01
C SER A 33 -14.52 1.31 -17.18
N SER A 34 -15.41 0.85 -16.29
CA SER A 34 -15.12 -0.08 -15.20
C SER A 34 -14.13 -1.18 -15.58
N PRO A 35 -12.82 -1.04 -15.31
CA PRO A 35 -11.98 -2.21 -15.19
C PRO A 35 -12.42 -2.83 -13.87
N GLY A 36 -12.81 -4.10 -13.88
CA GLY A 36 -13.48 -4.77 -12.75
C GLY A 36 -12.98 -4.28 -11.38
N LYS A 37 -13.91 -3.84 -10.53
CA LYS A 37 -13.68 -3.23 -9.22
C LYS A 37 -12.53 -3.96 -8.51
N LEU A 38 -11.31 -3.37 -8.54
CA LEU A 38 -10.13 -4.01 -8.01
C LEU A 38 -10.38 -4.29 -6.53
N LYS A 39 -10.38 -5.58 -6.18
CA LYS A 39 -10.58 -6.03 -4.82
C LYS A 39 -9.27 -6.61 -4.33
N THR A 40 -8.91 -6.31 -3.09
CA THR A 40 -7.87 -7.05 -2.39
C THR A 40 -8.49 -8.30 -1.78
N ALA A 41 -8.01 -9.48 -2.18
CA ALA A 41 -8.53 -10.75 -1.69
C ALA A 41 -7.90 -11.16 -0.36
N ASN A 42 -6.57 -11.05 -0.26
CA ASN A 42 -5.79 -11.49 0.89
C ASN A 42 -4.71 -10.46 1.25
N ALA A 43 -4.28 -10.48 2.51
CA ALA A 43 -3.17 -9.68 2.99
C ALA A 43 -2.17 -10.55 3.77
N VAL A 44 -0.89 -10.26 3.61
CA VAL A 44 0.20 -10.81 4.43
C VAL A 44 0.95 -9.69 5.12
N LEU A 45 1.22 -9.89 6.41
CA LEU A 45 2.00 -9.00 7.25
C LEU A 45 3.33 -9.71 7.59
N VAL A 46 4.37 -9.42 6.83
CA VAL A 46 5.72 -9.94 7.04
C VAL A 46 6.46 -9.01 7.98
N VAL A 47 6.85 -9.53 9.13
CA VAL A 47 7.48 -8.74 10.21
C VAL A 47 8.81 -9.40 10.55
N CYS A 48 9.89 -8.74 10.14
CA CYS A 48 11.28 -9.14 10.34
C CYS A 48 11.93 -8.16 11.33
N LEU A 49 11.76 -8.40 12.63
CA LEU A 49 12.24 -7.49 13.68
C LEU A 49 13.43 -8.01 14.46
N ASN A 50 13.69 -9.33 14.46
CA ASN A 50 14.81 -9.94 15.18
C ASN A 50 15.03 -9.28 16.56
N ILE A 51 14.00 -9.30 17.40
CA ILE A 51 13.98 -8.54 18.67
C ILE A 51 15.26 -8.83 19.48
N ASP A 52 15.84 -7.78 20.05
CA ASP A 52 17.12 -7.77 20.79
C ASP A 52 18.38 -7.97 19.92
N VAL A 53 18.25 -8.09 18.61
CA VAL A 53 19.37 -8.18 17.66
C VAL A 53 19.30 -7.02 16.68
N ASP A 54 20.25 -6.09 16.82
CA ASP A 54 20.35 -4.96 15.91
C ASP A 54 21.00 -5.38 14.59
N PRO A 55 20.48 -4.91 13.44
CA PRO A 55 21.10 -5.21 12.16
C PRO A 55 22.47 -4.51 12.06
N PRO A 56 23.47 -5.14 11.43
CA PRO A 56 24.86 -4.71 11.48
C PRO A 56 25.17 -3.38 10.78
N ASP A 57 24.26 -2.91 9.92
CA ASP A 57 24.36 -1.68 9.13
C ASP A 57 23.69 -0.46 9.80
N ILE A 58 23.16 -0.63 11.02
CA ILE A 58 22.49 0.41 11.78
C ILE A 58 23.16 0.58 13.13
N VAL A 59 23.67 1.79 13.39
CA VAL A 59 24.10 2.20 14.72
C VAL A 59 22.92 2.91 15.40
N LYS A 60 22.37 2.32 16.47
CA LYS A 60 21.28 2.94 17.23
C LYS A 60 21.75 4.17 18.00
N THR A 61 20.93 5.21 18.01
CA THR A 61 21.15 6.42 18.83
C THR A 61 20.78 6.17 20.29
N ASN A 62 21.25 7.02 21.20
CA ASN A 62 20.82 7.02 22.59
C ASN A 62 20.24 8.41 22.96
N PRO A 63 18.92 8.54 23.19
CA PRO A 63 17.89 7.50 23.14
C PRO A 63 17.54 7.05 21.70
N CYS A 64 16.98 5.85 21.55
CA CYS A 64 16.42 5.34 20.29
C CYS A 64 14.88 5.29 20.37
N ALA A 65 14.23 5.28 19.19
CA ALA A 65 12.82 4.93 19.12
C ALA A 65 12.68 3.42 19.36
N VAL A 66 11.76 3.05 20.25
CA VAL A 66 11.60 1.66 20.74
C VAL A 66 10.24 1.07 20.35
N LEU A 67 9.20 1.90 20.23
CA LEU A 67 7.85 1.41 19.99
C LEU A 67 7.66 0.91 18.56
N GLU A 68 7.19 -0.32 18.43
CA GLU A 68 6.78 -0.93 17.17
C GLU A 68 5.27 -1.11 17.19
N CYS A 69 4.57 -0.46 16.27
CA CYS A 69 3.10 -0.45 16.21
C CYS A 69 2.45 -0.16 17.58
N TRP A 70 2.97 0.82 18.32
CA TRP A 70 2.50 1.22 19.66
C TRP A 70 2.76 0.19 20.78
N VAL A 71 3.62 -0.79 20.54
CA VAL A 71 4.04 -1.79 21.53
C VAL A 71 5.54 -1.66 21.78
N ASP A 72 5.95 -1.69 23.04
CA ASP A 72 7.35 -1.86 23.40
C ASP A 72 7.71 -3.35 23.37
N PRO A 73 8.56 -3.80 22.42
CA PRO A 73 8.89 -5.21 22.26
C PRO A 73 9.68 -5.77 23.46
N HIS A 74 10.31 -4.94 24.28
CA HIS A 74 11.12 -5.38 25.43
C HIS A 74 10.31 -5.61 26.70
N THR A 75 9.01 -5.29 26.69
CA THR A 75 8.12 -5.51 27.85
C THR A 75 7.63 -6.95 27.99
N MET A 76 7.89 -7.80 26.99
CA MET A 76 7.43 -9.19 26.95
C MET A 76 8.42 -10.07 26.16
N PRO A 77 8.31 -11.42 26.26
CA PRO A 77 9.14 -12.31 25.45
C PRO A 77 8.96 -12.07 23.95
N SER A 78 10.04 -12.18 23.17
CA SER A 78 10.11 -11.82 21.75
C SER A 78 8.95 -12.40 20.91
N GLN A 79 8.61 -13.66 21.10
CA GLN A 79 7.50 -14.29 20.36
C GLN A 79 6.14 -13.64 20.66
N LYS A 80 5.88 -13.31 21.93
CA LYS A 80 4.64 -12.62 22.34
C LYS A 80 4.63 -11.18 21.86
N ALA A 81 5.79 -10.52 21.83
CA ALA A 81 5.92 -9.18 21.28
C ALA A 81 5.56 -9.15 19.79
N LEU A 82 6.07 -10.10 19.00
CA LEU A 82 5.76 -10.22 17.56
C LEU A 82 4.26 -10.43 17.33
N GLU A 83 3.62 -11.30 18.12
CA GLU A 83 2.17 -11.50 18.08
C GLU A 83 1.40 -10.22 18.45
N ALA A 84 1.82 -9.50 19.50
CA ALA A 84 1.17 -8.27 19.95
C ALA A 84 1.30 -7.11 18.94
N ILE A 85 2.44 -7.02 18.24
CA ILE A 85 2.70 -6.02 17.19
C ILE A 85 1.79 -6.26 15.97
N SER A 86 1.61 -7.53 15.58
CA SER A 86 1.01 -7.92 14.28
C SER A 86 -0.47 -8.34 14.34
N ILE A 87 -0.86 -9.16 15.32
CA ILE A 87 -2.18 -9.80 15.46
C ILE A 87 -3.07 -9.00 16.43
N GLY A 88 -2.46 -8.19 17.30
CA GLY A 88 -3.16 -7.42 18.32
C GLY A 88 -3.97 -6.22 17.79
N PRO A 89 -4.39 -5.30 18.67
CA PRO A 89 -5.16 -4.09 18.31
C PRO A 89 -4.37 -3.07 17.47
N ASN A 90 -3.21 -3.46 16.93
CA ASN A 90 -2.23 -2.56 16.36
C ASN A 90 -2.19 -2.70 14.84
N LEU A 91 -1.30 -3.51 14.28
CA LEU A 91 -1.06 -3.50 12.83
C LEU A 91 -2.27 -4.01 12.03
N GLN A 92 -2.78 -5.20 12.34
CA GLN A 92 -3.95 -5.74 11.65
C GLN A 92 -5.17 -4.83 11.82
N HIS A 93 -5.46 -4.39 13.05
CA HIS A 93 -6.59 -3.51 13.34
C HIS A 93 -6.50 -2.15 12.60
N GLN A 94 -5.29 -1.58 12.44
CA GLN A 94 -5.07 -0.37 11.64
C GLN A 94 -5.44 -0.56 10.16
N PHE A 95 -5.26 -1.76 9.61
CA PHE A 95 -5.65 -2.08 8.23
C PHE A 95 -7.14 -2.47 8.08
N GLU A 96 -7.81 -2.87 9.16
CA GLU A 96 -9.20 -3.38 9.14
C GLU A 96 -10.28 -2.29 8.97
N LEU A 97 -9.91 -1.02 8.84
CA LEU A 97 -10.83 0.12 8.90
C LEU A 97 -12.05 0.04 7.96
N ASN A 98 -12.02 -0.70 6.84
CA ASN A 98 -13.20 -0.90 5.97
C ASN A 98 -13.21 -2.17 5.09
N LEU A 99 -12.25 -3.11 5.25
CA LEU A 99 -12.07 -4.22 4.29
C LEU A 99 -12.15 -5.58 4.98
N LYS A 100 -13.11 -6.42 4.56
CA LYS A 100 -13.21 -7.84 4.94
C LYS A 100 -12.13 -8.67 4.23
N ILE A 101 -10.86 -8.44 4.59
CA ILE A 101 -9.70 -9.16 4.05
C ILE A 101 -9.16 -10.06 5.14
N VAL A 102 -8.68 -11.24 4.76
CA VAL A 102 -7.95 -12.12 5.68
C VAL A 102 -6.50 -11.65 5.75
N TYR A 103 -6.10 -11.14 6.92
CA TYR A 103 -4.71 -10.80 7.22
C TYR A 103 -4.01 -12.03 7.81
N LYS A 104 -2.83 -12.36 7.27
CA LYS A 104 -1.99 -13.43 7.78
C LYS A 104 -0.62 -12.90 8.21
N PRO A 105 -0.26 -13.01 9.49
CA PRO A 105 1.05 -12.60 9.97
C PRO A 105 2.11 -13.66 9.63
N LEU A 106 3.33 -13.22 9.35
CA LEU A 106 4.54 -14.03 9.27
C LEU A 106 5.64 -13.34 10.08
N PHE A 107 6.24 -14.10 11.00
CA PHE A 107 7.27 -13.61 11.93
C PHE A 107 8.62 -14.17 11.54
N ASP A 108 9.58 -13.28 11.29
CA ASP A 108 10.95 -13.59 10.92
C ASP A 108 11.07 -14.80 9.95
N PRO A 109 10.28 -14.85 8.84
CA PRO A 109 10.20 -16.04 8.01
C PRO A 109 11.48 -16.25 7.19
N ALA A 110 11.85 -17.51 7.00
CA ALA A 110 12.91 -17.85 6.05
C ALA A 110 12.47 -17.60 4.60
N SER A 111 13.43 -17.34 3.71
CA SER A 111 13.17 -17.04 2.28
C SER A 111 12.35 -18.14 1.58
N ASP A 112 12.62 -19.41 1.90
CA ASP A 112 11.88 -20.56 1.37
C ASP A 112 10.44 -20.63 1.87
N GLU A 113 10.20 -20.27 3.12
CA GLU A 113 8.87 -20.23 3.72
C GLU A 113 8.05 -19.09 3.11
N LEU A 114 8.64 -17.90 3.04
CA LEU A 114 8.03 -16.73 2.43
C LEU A 114 7.64 -17.00 0.96
N ARG A 115 8.53 -17.65 0.19
CA ARG A 115 8.25 -18.03 -1.21
C ARG A 115 7.04 -18.96 -1.33
N LYS A 116 6.99 -20.01 -0.50
CA LYS A 116 5.85 -20.97 -0.49
C LYS A 116 4.55 -20.26 -0.14
N PHE A 117 4.61 -19.34 0.83
CA PHE A 117 3.45 -18.60 1.29
C PHE A 117 2.92 -17.62 0.22
N CYS A 118 3.79 -16.79 -0.36
CA CYS A 118 3.43 -15.87 -1.44
C CYS A 118 2.85 -16.60 -2.66
N THR A 119 3.44 -17.73 -3.04
CA THR A 119 2.94 -18.56 -4.14
C THR A 119 1.53 -19.06 -3.85
N THR A 120 1.26 -19.47 -2.60
CA THR A 120 -0.05 -19.96 -2.17
C THR A 120 -1.09 -18.84 -2.18
N LEU A 121 -0.74 -17.66 -1.63
CA LEU A 121 -1.63 -16.49 -1.63
C LEU A 121 -1.99 -16.03 -3.03
N ARG A 122 -1.01 -16.04 -3.95
CA ARG A 122 -1.23 -15.64 -5.34
C ARG A 122 -2.20 -16.59 -6.05
N LYS A 123 -2.05 -17.91 -5.84
CA LYS A 123 -2.98 -18.92 -6.37
C LYS A 123 -4.41 -18.74 -5.83
N GLN A 124 -4.55 -18.40 -4.55
CA GLN A 124 -5.85 -18.18 -3.92
C GLN A 124 -6.55 -16.91 -4.43
N ALA A 125 -5.80 -15.84 -4.65
CA ALA A 125 -6.36 -14.55 -5.05
C ALA A 125 -6.73 -14.45 -6.54
N LYS A 126 -6.29 -15.36 -7.41
CA LYS A 126 -6.58 -15.34 -8.86
C LYS A 126 -6.24 -13.98 -9.48
N ASP A 127 -7.24 -13.22 -9.92
CA ASP A 127 -7.11 -11.89 -10.52
C ASP A 127 -7.20 -10.74 -9.51
N ASP A 128 -7.56 -11.02 -8.25
CA ASP A 128 -7.67 -10.01 -7.20
C ASP A 128 -6.28 -9.55 -6.71
N ALA A 129 -6.20 -8.35 -6.14
CA ALA A 129 -4.98 -7.86 -5.52
C ALA A 129 -4.65 -8.65 -4.24
N VAL A 130 -3.36 -8.76 -3.93
CA VAL A 130 -2.85 -9.28 -2.65
C VAL A 130 -2.04 -8.17 -2.00
N LEU A 131 -2.34 -7.85 -0.75
CA LEU A 131 -1.54 -6.90 0.03
C LEU A 131 -0.34 -7.64 0.62
N PHE A 132 0.86 -7.11 0.37
CA PHE A 132 2.10 -7.58 0.97
C PHE A 132 2.69 -6.44 1.79
N TYR A 133 2.61 -6.55 3.11
CA TYR A 133 3.25 -5.63 4.03
C TYR A 133 4.56 -6.25 4.52
N HIS A 134 5.63 -5.46 4.53
CA HIS A 134 6.95 -5.88 4.98
C HIS A 134 7.51 -4.83 5.94
N SER A 135 7.80 -5.24 7.17
CA SER A 135 8.58 -4.47 8.14
C SER A 135 9.91 -5.16 8.35
N GLY A 136 11.01 -4.48 8.02
CA GLY A 136 12.37 -5.01 8.05
C GLY A 136 13.30 -4.30 9.04
N HIS A 137 12.79 -3.76 10.15
CA HIS A 137 13.62 -3.00 11.08
C HIS A 137 14.71 -3.83 11.79
N GLY A 138 14.54 -5.16 11.85
CA GLY A 138 15.51 -6.09 12.43
C GLY A 138 16.48 -6.72 11.45
N VAL A 139 16.46 -6.30 10.19
CA VAL A 139 17.32 -6.85 9.12
C VAL A 139 18.09 -5.71 8.42
N PRO A 140 19.16 -6.04 7.67
CA PRO A 140 19.90 -5.03 6.94
C PRO A 140 19.03 -4.23 5.96
N LYS A 141 19.46 -3.01 5.65
CA LYS A 141 18.79 -2.18 4.65
C LYS A 141 18.74 -2.88 3.28
N PRO A 142 17.67 -2.62 2.49
CA PRO A 142 17.58 -3.11 1.12
C PRO A 142 18.80 -2.72 0.28
N THR A 143 19.26 -3.65 -0.54
CA THR A 143 20.44 -3.46 -1.37
C THR A 143 20.11 -2.74 -2.68
N ALA A 144 21.11 -2.13 -3.32
CA ALA A 144 20.94 -1.49 -4.62
C ALA A 144 20.58 -2.47 -5.76
N SER A 145 20.87 -3.77 -5.57
CA SER A 145 20.44 -4.85 -6.47
C SER A 145 18.95 -5.20 -6.33
N GLY A 146 18.26 -4.63 -5.34
CA GLY A 146 16.82 -4.87 -5.11
C GLY A 146 16.54 -6.08 -4.22
N GLU A 147 17.47 -6.47 -3.35
CA GLU A 147 17.23 -7.50 -2.34
C GLU A 147 16.63 -6.87 -1.08
N LEU A 148 15.69 -7.59 -0.49
CA LEU A 148 15.07 -7.32 0.80
C LEU A 148 15.59 -8.32 1.83
#